data_AF-A0A849X3D7-F1
#
_entry.id   AF-A0A849X3D7-F1
#
_cell.length_a   1.000
_cell.length_b   1.000
_cell.length_c   1.000
_cell.angle_alpha   90.00
_cell.angle_beta   90.00
_cell.angle_gamma   90.00
#
_symmetry.space_group_name_H-M   'P 1'
#
loop_
_entity.id
_entity.type
_entity.pdbx_description
1 polymer ?
#
loop_
_entity_poly.entity_id
_entity_poly.type
_entity_poly.pdbx_seq_one_letter_code
_entity_poly.pdbx_strand_id
1 'polypeptide(L)'
;MVSSDIKKKITEEYKYGFTTDIEADQLPPGLDERVIRAISAKKDEPDWMTDWRLKAFARWQGMREPSWAHLSYPPIDYQGIIYYSAPKKKLQSLDEVDPKLLETYDKLGIPL
;
A
#
# COMPACT_ATOMS: atom_id res chain seq x y z
N MET A 1 17.63 4.70 -34.49
CA MET A 1 16.37 5.38 -34.82
C MET A 1 15.26 4.61 -34.12
N VAL A 2 14.69 5.14 -33.03
CA VAL A 2 13.64 4.42 -32.27
C VAL A 2 12.39 4.32 -33.15
N SER A 3 11.87 3.12 -33.36
CA SER A 3 10.69 2.87 -34.21
C SER A 3 9.51 3.75 -33.78
N SER A 4 8.80 4.32 -34.75
CA SER A 4 7.60 5.17 -34.56
C SER A 4 6.53 4.51 -33.69
N ASP A 5 6.44 3.18 -33.76
CA ASP A 5 5.47 2.39 -32.99
C ASP A 5 5.78 2.37 -31.49
N ILE A 6 7.07 2.38 -31.13
CA ILE A 6 7.52 2.42 -29.74
C ILE A 6 7.20 3.78 -29.12
N LYS A 7 7.43 4.88 -29.87
CA LYS A 7 7.06 6.21 -29.41
C LYS A 7 5.56 6.32 -29.15
N LYS A 8 4.72 5.80 -30.04
CA LYS A 8 3.26 5.83 -29.88
C LYS A 8 2.78 5.09 -28.62
N LYS A 9 3.33 3.90 -28.34
CA LYS A 9 3.01 3.13 -27.14
C LYS A 9 3.46 3.79 -25.83
N ILE A 10 4.54 4.56 -25.85
CA ILE A 10 5.06 5.26 -24.65
C ILE A 10 4.21 6.50 -24.34
N THR A 11 3.66 7.17 -25.35
CA THR A 11 2.83 8.38 -25.17
C THR A 11 1.36 8.08 -24.88
N GLU A 12 0.90 6.84 -25.06
CA GLU A 12 -0.46 6.45 -24.68
C GLU A 12 -0.60 6.46 -23.15
N GLU A 13 -1.56 7.24 -22.64
CA GLU A 13 -1.89 7.23 -21.21
C GLU A 13 -2.28 5.82 -20.76
N TYR A 14 -1.74 5.40 -19.62
CA TYR A 14 -1.95 4.06 -19.08
C TYR A 14 -3.43 3.83 -18.78
N LYS A 15 -4.11 3.11 -19.68
CA LYS A 15 -5.57 2.87 -19.64
C LYS A 15 -6.07 2.05 -18.44
N TYR A 16 -5.16 1.46 -17.66
CA TYR A 16 -5.49 0.50 -16.61
C TYR A 16 -5.22 1.03 -15.18
N GLY A 17 -5.17 2.35 -15.00
CA GLY A 17 -5.07 3.01 -13.69
C GLY A 17 -6.41 3.02 -12.94
N PHE A 18 -7.07 1.87 -12.80
CA PHE A 18 -8.34 1.77 -12.10
C PHE A 18 -8.13 2.11 -10.62
N THR A 19 -8.86 3.12 -10.14
CA THR A 19 -8.96 3.46 -8.73
C THR A 19 -10.38 3.18 -8.27
N THR A 20 -10.48 2.43 -7.19
CA THR A 20 -11.77 2.10 -6.58
C THR A 20 -11.73 2.67 -5.18
N ASP A 21 -12.40 3.80 -4.96
CA ASP A 21 -12.60 4.30 -3.60
C ASP A 21 -13.53 3.34 -2.88
N ILE A 22 -12.95 2.56 -1.98
CA ILE A 22 -13.64 1.68 -1.05
C ILE A 22 -13.41 2.27 0.34
N GLU A 23 -14.44 2.24 1.17
CA GLU A 23 -14.26 2.63 2.57
C GLU A 23 -13.28 1.68 3.27
N ALA A 24 -12.16 2.24 3.70
CA ALA A 24 -11.14 1.53 4.46
C ALA A 24 -11.10 2.01 5.91
N ASP A 25 -10.79 1.09 6.82
CA ASP A 25 -10.30 1.39 8.16
C ASP A 25 -8.79 1.67 8.04
N GLN A 26 -8.42 2.90 8.37
CA GLN A 26 -7.05 3.40 8.22
C GLN A 26 -6.55 3.95 9.55
N LEU A 27 -5.27 3.74 9.82
CA LEU A 27 -4.58 4.46 10.89
C LEU A 27 -4.13 5.84 10.38
N PRO A 28 -3.92 6.82 11.27
CA PRO A 28 -3.36 8.11 10.86
C PRO A 28 -2.00 7.94 10.16
N PRO A 29 -1.62 8.88 9.27
CA PRO A 29 -0.28 8.91 8.72
C PRO A 29 0.77 9.00 9.82
N GLY A 30 1.90 8.35 9.57
CA GLY A 30 3.03 8.36 10.49
C GLY A 30 3.41 6.98 11.00
N LEU A 31 4.66 6.87 11.43
CA LEU A 31 5.19 5.66 12.05
C LEU A 31 5.75 5.96 13.42
N ASP A 32 5.07 5.43 14.43
CA ASP A 32 5.50 5.43 15.82
C ASP A 32 5.18 4.07 16.49
N GLU A 33 5.58 3.91 17.75
CA GLU A 33 5.29 2.68 18.51
C GLU A 33 3.80 2.42 18.68
N ARG A 34 2.97 3.46 18.74
CA ARG A 34 1.52 3.32 18.92
C ARG A 34 0.89 2.73 17.67
N VAL A 35 1.29 3.20 16.49
CA VAL A 35 0.90 2.65 15.19
C VAL A 35 1.33 1.20 15.08
N ILE A 36 2.57 0.86 15.45
CA ILE A 36 3.06 -0.52 15.40
C ILE A 36 2.22 -1.44 16.30
N ARG A 37 1.94 -1.03 17.54
CA ARG A 37 1.09 -1.79 18.46
C ARG A 37 -0.34 -1.91 17.96
N ALA A 38 -0.90 -0.84 17.41
CA ALA A 38 -2.25 -0.84 16.84
C ALA A 38 -2.36 -1.79 15.65
N ILE A 39 -1.36 -1.82 14.76
CA ILE A 39 -1.30 -2.77 13.63
C ILE A 39 -1.26 -4.20 14.16
N SER A 40 -0.40 -4.47 15.14
CA SER A 40 -0.22 -5.81 15.70
C SER A 40 -1.51 -6.32 16.35
N ALA A 41 -2.19 -5.46 17.13
CA ALA A 41 -3.49 -5.76 17.73
C ALA A 41 -4.59 -5.98 16.68
N LYS A 42 -4.67 -5.15 15.64
CA LYS A 42 -5.65 -5.31 14.55
C LYS A 42 -5.44 -6.60 13.75
N LYS A 43 -4.22 -7.11 13.71
CA LYS A 43 -3.84 -8.34 12.99
C LYS A 43 -3.86 -9.59 13.86
N ASP A 44 -4.19 -9.47 15.14
CA ASP A 44 -4.15 -10.58 16.10
C ASP A 44 -2.78 -11.29 16.07
N GLU A 45 -1.71 -10.50 16.02
CA GLU A 45 -0.34 -11.02 15.99
C GLU A 45 0.08 -11.52 17.39
N PRO A 46 0.88 -12.60 17.46
CA PRO A 46 1.44 -13.05 18.73
C PRO A 46 2.44 -12.03 19.29
N ASP A 47 2.57 -11.94 20.62
CA ASP A 47 3.38 -10.93 21.33
C ASP A 47 4.82 -10.81 20.81
N TRP A 48 5.44 -11.95 20.48
CA TRP A 48 6.82 -11.96 19.98
C TRP A 48 6.97 -11.18 18.66
N MET A 49 5.92 -11.13 17.83
CA MET A 49 5.91 -10.40 16.57
C MET A 49 5.81 -8.90 16.82
N THR A 50 4.97 -8.47 17.77
CA THR A 50 4.91 -7.07 18.21
C THR A 50 6.27 -6.61 18.72
N ASP A 51 6.90 -7.40 19.60
CA ASP A 51 8.22 -7.10 20.15
C ASP A 51 9.31 -7.04 19.07
N TRP A 52 9.24 -7.94 18.09
CA TRP A 52 10.17 -7.93 16.96
C TRP A 52 10.02 -6.66 16.12
N ARG A 53 8.80 -6.24 15.81
CA ARG A 53 8.51 -5.00 15.08
C ARG A 53 9.02 -3.77 15.85
N LEU A 54 8.79 -3.70 17.16
CA LEU A 54 9.25 -2.59 17.99
C LEU A 54 10.79 -2.52 18.05
N LYS A 55 11.47 -3.66 18.18
CA LYS A 55 12.94 -3.71 18.11
C LYS A 55 13.48 -3.27 16.75
N ALA A 56 12.82 -3.65 15.66
CA ALA A 56 13.18 -3.21 14.32
C ALA A 56 13.01 -1.70 14.15
N PHE A 57 11.90 -1.14 14.64
CA PHE A 57 11.65 0.30 14.60
C PHE A 57 12.69 1.10 15.39
N ALA A 58 13.01 0.67 16.62
CA ALA A 58 14.04 1.32 17.44
C ALA A 58 15.42 1.30 16.75
N ARG A 59 15.78 0.20 16.07
CA ARG A 59 17.01 0.13 15.29
C ARG A 59 16.97 1.07 14.09
N TRP A 60 15.86 1.09 13.36
CA TRP A 60 15.67 1.92 12.17
C TRP A 60 15.77 3.42 12.49
N GLN A 61 15.25 3.87 13.64
CA GLN A 61 15.37 5.27 14.07
C GLN A 61 16.82 5.75 14.21
N GLY A 62 17.77 4.85 14.50
CA GLY A 62 19.20 5.16 14.57
C GLY A 62 19.95 5.00 13.25
N MET A 63 19.30 4.50 12.19
CA MET A 63 19.93 4.31 10.89
C MET A 63 19.98 5.62 10.10
N ARG A 64 21.00 5.74 9.25
CA ARG A 64 21.10 6.82 8.28
C ARG A 64 20.77 6.27 6.90
N GLU A 65 20.08 7.07 6.11
CA GLU A 65 19.78 6.73 4.72
C GLU A 65 21.09 6.55 3.93
N PRO A 66 21.29 5.42 3.23
CA PRO A 66 22.50 5.18 2.46
C PRO A 66 22.55 6.03 1.19
N SER A 67 23.71 6.62 0.90
CA SER A 67 23.93 7.50 -0.27
C SER A 67 24.92 6.94 -1.29
N TRP A 68 25.26 5.65 -1.22
CA TRP A 68 26.27 5.04 -2.09
C TRP A 68 25.77 4.80 -3.53
N ALA A 69 24.46 4.82 -3.75
CA ALA A 69 23.87 4.65 -5.08
C ALA A 69 23.94 5.96 -5.86
N HIS A 70 24.23 5.88 -7.17
CA HIS A 70 24.23 7.03 -8.07
C HIS A 70 22.80 7.39 -8.50
N LEU A 71 21.95 7.72 -7.53
CA LEU A 71 20.55 8.05 -7.71
C LEU A 71 20.27 9.41 -7.08
N SER A 72 19.47 10.22 -7.75
CA SER A 72 18.95 11.47 -7.21
C SER A 72 17.43 11.33 -7.09
N TYR A 73 16.94 11.34 -5.86
CA TYR A 73 15.52 11.29 -5.54
C TYR A 73 15.25 12.21 -4.35
N PRO A 74 14.04 12.80 -4.25
CA PRO A 74 13.66 13.58 -3.10
C PRO A 74 13.64 12.68 -1.83
N PRO A 75 13.95 13.23 -0.65
CA PRO A 75 13.85 12.49 0.60
C PRO A 75 12.46 11.88 0.78
N ILE A 76 12.41 10.66 1.31
CA ILE A 76 11.16 9.97 1.58
C ILE A 76 10.52 10.59 2.84
N ASP A 77 9.30 11.11 2.70
CA ASP A 77 8.50 11.50 3.85
C ASP A 77 7.83 10.27 4.47
N TYR A 78 8.55 9.59 5.37
CA TYR A 78 8.04 8.44 6.10
C TYR A 78 6.84 8.78 6.99
N GLN A 79 6.67 10.03 7.41
CA GLN A 79 5.57 10.43 8.28
C GLN A 79 4.29 10.75 7.50
N GLY A 80 4.40 11.00 6.19
CA GLY A 80 3.26 11.12 5.28
C GLY A 80 2.60 9.80 4.88
N ILE A 81 3.15 8.66 5.27
CA ILE A 81 2.68 7.33 4.85
C ILE A 81 1.62 6.79 5.82
N ILE A 82 0.55 6.21 5.27
CA ILE A 82 -0.44 5.42 6.01
C ILE A 82 0.02 3.96 6.03
N TYR A 83 0.47 3.48 7.20
CA TYR A 83 1.04 2.13 7.35
C TYR A 83 0.01 1.01 7.52
N TYR A 84 -1.27 1.36 7.67
CA TYR A 84 -2.37 0.40 7.78
C TYR A 84 -3.61 0.89 7.06
N SER A 85 -4.11 0.07 6.15
CA SER A 85 -5.38 0.26 5.47
C SER A 85 -5.98 -1.12 5.23
N ALA A 86 -7.20 -1.35 5.73
CA ALA A 86 -7.95 -2.58 5.53
C ALA A 86 -9.40 -2.27 5.14
N PRO A 87 -10.05 -3.08 4.30
CA PRO A 87 -11.47 -2.90 3.98
C PRO A 87 -12.32 -3.05 5.25
N LYS A 88 -13.34 -2.19 5.42
CA LYS A 88 -14.21 -2.23 6.61
C LYS A 88 -15.04 -3.51 6.72
N LYS A 89 -15.38 -4.15 5.60
CA LYS A 89 -16.16 -5.40 5.56
C LYS A 89 -15.26 -6.55 5.10
N LYS A 90 -15.15 -7.59 5.93
CA LYS A 90 -14.72 -8.92 5.48
C LYS A 90 -15.91 -9.56 4.77
N LEU A 91 -15.80 -9.69 3.46
CA LEU A 91 -16.83 -10.33 2.63
C LEU A 91 -16.81 -11.84 2.92
N GLN A 92 -17.96 -12.42 3.27
CA GLN A 92 -18.07 -13.87 3.49
C GLN A 92 -18.48 -14.63 2.23
N SER A 93 -19.12 -13.94 1.27
CA SER A 93 -19.46 -14.43 -0.06
C SER A 93 -19.18 -13.36 -1.13
N LEU A 94 -19.00 -13.79 -2.38
CA LEU A 94 -18.91 -12.91 -3.54
C LEU A 94 -20.21 -12.09 -3.75
N ASP A 95 -21.33 -12.53 -3.19
CA ASP A 95 -22.62 -11.84 -3.29
C ASP A 95 -22.74 -10.61 -2.38
N GLU A 96 -21.86 -10.48 -1.38
CA GLU A 96 -21.83 -9.32 -0.47
C GLU A 96 -20.91 -8.20 -0.98
N VAL A 97 -20.27 -8.43 -2.12
CA VAL A 97 -19.27 -7.56 -2.72
C VAL A 97 -19.90 -6.20 -3.08
N ASP A 98 -19.19 -5.12 -2.77
CA ASP A 98 -19.58 -3.76 -3.15
C ASP A 98 -19.80 -3.68 -4.68
N PRO A 99 -20.92 -3.12 -5.17
CA PRO A 99 -21.18 -2.97 -6.61
C PRO A 99 -20.00 -2.35 -7.38
N LYS A 100 -19.25 -1.44 -6.74
CA LYS A 100 -18.08 -0.78 -7.35
C LYS A 100 -16.92 -1.77 -7.58
N LEU A 101 -16.80 -2.81 -6.76
CA LEU A 101 -15.81 -3.86 -6.93
C LEU A 101 -16.22 -4.78 -8.10
N LEU A 102 -17.50 -5.17 -8.21
CA LEU A 102 -18.00 -5.97 -9.35
C LEU A 102 -17.74 -5.26 -10.69
N GLU A 103 -18.06 -3.96 -10.77
CA GLU A 103 -17.73 -3.15 -11.94
C GLU A 103 -16.23 -3.10 -12.26
N THR A 104 -15.38 -3.17 -11.22
CA THR A 104 -13.93 -3.19 -11.39
C THR A 104 -13.46 -4.53 -11.97
N TYR A 105 -14.01 -5.66 -11.51
CA TYR A 105 -13.72 -6.98 -12.06
C TYR A 105 -14.19 -7.12 -13.52
N ASP A 106 -15.38 -6.59 -13.85
CA ASP A 106 -15.89 -6.52 -15.21
C ASP A 106 -14.99 -5.66 -16.12
N LYS A 107 -14.56 -4.49 -15.65
CA LYS A 107 -13.60 -3.62 -16.38
C LYS A 107 -12.25 -4.29 -16.60
N LEU A 108 -11.82 -5.15 -15.67
CA LEU A 108 -10.57 -5.92 -15.77
C LEU A 108 -10.73 -7.21 -16.58
N GLY A 109 -11.95 -7.63 -16.92
CA GLY A 109 -12.23 -8.86 -17.65
C GLY A 109 -11.94 -10.14 -16.85
N ILE A 110 -11.98 -10.06 -15.52
CA ILE A 110 -11.73 -11.19 -14.63
C ILE A 110 -13.08 -11.86 -14.33
N PRO A 111 -13.30 -13.13 -14.75
CA PRO A 111 -14.52 -13.85 -14.39
C PRO A 111 -14.55 -14.11 -12.87
N LEU A 112 -15.68 -13.80 -12.25
CA LEU A 112 -15.97 -14.08 -10.83
C LEU A 112 -16.49 -15.50 -10.63
#